data_AF-A0A2N1BXZ0-F1
#
_entry.id   AF-A0A2N1BXZ0-F1
#
_cell.length_a   1.000
_cell.length_b   1.000
_cell.length_c   1.000
_cell.angle_alpha   90.00
_cell.angle_beta   90.00
_cell.angle_gamma   90.00
#
_symmetry.space_group_name_H-M   'P 1'
#
loop_
_entity.id
_entity.type
_entity.pdbx_description
1 polymer ?
#
loop_
_entity_poly.entity_id
_entity_poly.type
_entity_poly.pdbx_seq_one_letter_code
_entity_poly.pdbx_strand_id
1 'polypeptide(L)'
;MTKQFRENKYLNESGSKTGTWYLNRLDYFQFYGYPKITQHKVLSFVVGIFAFILCLKLLSSSLIISTILLYITYVALLTFILLKSRVCRYKGYFIYPKRFIKYFRELEVTVDLNDFDSIATLNKK
;
A
#
# COMPACT_ATOMS: atom_id res chain seq x y z
N MET A 1 -0.26 8.61 28.15
CA MET A 1 0.92 8.42 27.29
C MET A 1 1.41 9.79 26.85
N THR A 2 2.55 10.22 27.38
CA THR A 2 3.28 11.40 26.92
C THR A 2 3.61 11.23 25.44
N LYS A 3 3.19 12.19 24.60
CA LYS A 3 3.53 12.19 23.17
C LYS A 3 5.03 12.45 23.05
N GLN A 4 5.83 11.40 22.91
CA GLN A 4 7.24 11.53 22.54
C GLN A 4 7.30 12.21 21.18
N PHE A 5 8.03 13.32 21.09
CA PHE A 5 8.32 13.99 19.83
C PHE A 5 9.10 13.02 18.92
N ARG A 6 8.86 13.10 17.62
CA ARG A 6 9.49 12.22 16.61
C ARG A 6 11.00 12.41 16.62
N GLU A 7 11.74 11.52 17.29
CA GLU A 7 13.21 11.59 17.34
C GLU A 7 13.81 11.32 15.95
N ASN A 8 14.97 11.91 15.66
CA ASN A 8 15.67 11.77 14.38
C ASN A 8 15.98 10.29 14.04
N LYS A 9 16.11 9.45 15.06
CA LYS A 9 16.32 8.00 14.94
C LYS A 9 15.11 7.26 14.32
N TYR A 10 13.91 7.85 14.38
CA TYR A 10 12.64 7.28 13.92
C TYR A 10 12.06 8.02 12.71
N LEU A 11 12.88 8.80 11.98
CA LEU A 11 12.45 9.52 10.76
C LEU A 11 11.84 8.58 9.71
N ASN A 12 12.33 7.34 9.65
CA ASN A 12 11.99 6.36 8.62
C ASN A 12 10.97 5.28 9.06
N GLU A 13 10.37 5.43 10.25
CA GLU A 13 9.30 4.54 10.72
C GLU A 13 7.94 5.01 10.18
N SER A 14 7.19 4.08 9.57
CA SER A 14 5.84 4.32 9.04
C SER A 14 4.81 3.70 9.98
N GLY A 15 4.11 4.55 10.75
CA GLY A 15 2.98 4.16 11.60
C GLY A 15 3.31 4.09 13.10
N SER A 16 2.49 3.35 13.86
CA SER A 16 2.57 3.23 15.33
C SER A 16 3.40 2.04 15.83
N LYS A 17 4.10 1.33 14.94
CA LYS A 17 4.90 0.15 15.29
C LYS A 17 6.38 0.49 15.25
N THR A 18 6.98 0.56 16.43
CA THR A 18 8.43 0.58 16.67
C THR A 18 9.03 -0.79 16.31
N GLY A 19 9.12 -1.08 15.02
CA GLY A 19 9.70 -2.32 14.49
C GLY A 19 11.03 -2.05 13.82
N THR A 20 12.04 -2.89 14.09
CA THR A 20 13.36 -2.80 13.44
C THR A 20 13.18 -2.70 11.92
N TRP A 21 13.81 -1.69 11.32
CA TRP A 21 13.73 -1.38 9.89
C TRP A 21 13.97 -2.60 8.98
N TYR A 22 14.86 -3.50 9.40
CA TYR A 22 15.15 -4.78 8.74
C TYR A 22 13.91 -5.68 8.62
N LEU A 23 13.10 -5.81 9.68
CA LEU A 23 11.89 -6.64 9.66
C LEU A 23 10.79 -6.06 8.78
N ASN A 24 10.66 -4.73 8.73
CA ASN A 24 9.69 -4.08 7.83
C ASN A 24 10.05 -4.26 6.34
N ARG A 25 11.34 -4.36 5.98
CA ARG A 25 11.77 -4.72 4.61
C ARG A 25 11.40 -6.15 4.21
N LEU A 26 11.21 -7.06 5.18
CA LEU A 26 10.79 -8.44 4.89
C LEU A 26 9.28 -8.55 4.64
N ASP A 27 8.48 -7.62 5.17
CA ASP A 27 7.02 -7.64 5.02
C ASP A 27 6.52 -6.82 3.80
N TYR A 28 7.30 -5.84 3.34
CA TYR A 28 6.93 -4.94 2.25
C TYR A 28 8.04 -4.83 1.20
N PHE A 29 7.64 -4.68 -0.07
CA PHE A 29 8.53 -4.33 -1.17
C PHE A 29 8.20 -2.94 -1.72
N GLN A 30 9.24 -2.28 -2.23
CA GLN A 30 9.12 -1.05 -3.01
C GLN A 30 9.15 -1.41 -4.50
N PHE A 31 8.43 -0.66 -5.32
CA PHE A 31 8.41 -0.89 -6.77
C PHE A 31 8.69 0.40 -7.55
N TYR A 32 9.28 0.24 -8.73
CA TYR A 32 9.62 1.34 -9.62
C TYR A 32 8.37 2.03 -10.18
N GLY A 33 8.52 3.32 -10.49
CA GLY A 33 7.54 4.03 -11.29
C GLY A 33 7.58 3.53 -12.74
N TYR A 34 6.42 3.21 -13.30
CA TYR A 34 6.28 2.83 -14.72
C TYR A 34 5.63 3.98 -15.51
N PRO A 35 5.80 4.06 -16.84
CA PRO A 35 5.42 5.24 -17.63
C PRO A 35 3.95 5.69 -17.47
N LYS A 36 3.03 4.76 -17.24
CA LYS A 36 1.59 5.02 -17.10
C LYS A 36 1.12 5.17 -15.65
N ILE A 37 2.01 5.19 -14.67
CA ILE A 37 1.64 5.18 -13.24
C ILE A 37 0.73 6.36 -12.85
N THR A 38 0.93 7.53 -13.45
CA THR A 38 0.11 8.72 -13.23
C THR A 38 -1.31 8.52 -13.76
N GLN A 39 -1.45 7.94 -14.95
CA GLN A 39 -2.75 7.63 -15.55
C GLN A 39 -3.52 6.62 -14.70
N HIS A 40 -2.89 5.53 -14.28
CA HIS A 40 -3.56 4.53 -13.42
C HIS A 40 -3.90 5.08 -12.04
N LYS A 41 -3.10 6.00 -11.50
CA LYS A 41 -3.40 6.70 -10.26
C LYS A 41 -4.65 7.57 -10.40
N VAL A 42 -4.75 8.39 -11.44
CA VAL A 42 -5.96 9.19 -11.69
C VAL A 42 -7.17 8.29 -11.95
N LEU A 43 -7.00 7.26 -12.78
CA LEU A 43 -8.07 6.33 -13.12
C LEU A 43 -8.61 5.60 -11.88
N SER A 44 -7.74 5.02 -11.06
CA SER A 44 -8.14 4.33 -9.82
C SER A 44 -8.88 5.25 -8.84
N PHE A 45 -8.48 6.52 -8.76
CA PHE A 45 -9.15 7.51 -7.93
C PHE A 45 -10.55 7.86 -8.46
N VAL A 46 -10.67 8.16 -9.75
CA VAL A 46 -11.93 8.51 -10.40
C VAL A 46 -12.92 7.34 -10.34
N VAL A 47 -12.47 6.13 -10.66
CA VAL A 47 -13.27 4.90 -10.57
C VAL A 47 -13.73 4.66 -9.14
N GLY A 48 -12.84 4.85 -8.15
CA GLY A 48 -13.19 4.72 -6.74
C GLY A 48 -14.29 5.68 -6.30
N ILE A 49 -14.17 6.97 -6.62
CA ILE A 49 -15.19 7.97 -6.28
C ILE A 49 -16.52 7.66 -6.97
N PHE A 50 -16.47 7.37 -8.27
CA PHE A 50 -17.68 7.09 -9.05
C PHE A 50 -18.42 5.85 -8.53
N ALA A 51 -17.69 4.76 -8.29
CA ALA A 51 -18.25 3.53 -7.72
C ALA A 51 -18.82 3.76 -6.31
N PHE A 52 -18.17 4.59 -5.49
CA PHE A 52 -18.66 4.93 -4.15
C PHE A 52 -19.98 5.71 -4.19
N ILE A 53 -20.08 6.74 -5.03
CA ILE A 53 -21.31 7.54 -5.18
C ILE A 53 -22.45 6.65 -5.69
N LEU A 54 -22.18 5.80 -6.70
CA LEU A 54 -23.16 4.83 -7.19
C LEU A 54 -23.58 3.84 -6.10
N CYS A 55 -22.63 3.36 -5.30
CA CYS A 55 -22.91 2.46 -4.18
C CYS A 55 -23.89 3.09 -3.19
N LEU A 56 -23.69 4.36 -2.81
CA LEU A 56 -24.59 5.07 -1.90
C LEU A 56 -26.01 5.20 -2.48
N LYS A 57 -26.12 5.51 -3.77
CA LYS A 57 -27.42 5.63 -4.45
C LYS A 57 -28.16 4.29 -4.53
N LEU A 58 -27.44 3.21 -4.82
CA LEU A 58 -28.01 1.87 -5.02
C LEU A 58 -28.18 1.07 -3.72
N LEU A 59 -27.66 1.56 -2.60
CA LEU A 59 -27.77 0.91 -1.28
C LEU A 59 -29.23 0.68 -0.90
N SER A 60 -30.11 1.64 -1.19
CA SER A 60 -31.55 1.54 -0.92
C SER A 60 -32.28 0.59 -1.88
N SER A 61 -31.74 0.32 -3.07
CA SER A 61 -32.40 -0.50 -4.08
C SER A 61 -32.05 -1.97 -3.94
N SER A 62 -30.77 -2.29 -3.70
CA SER A 62 -30.32 -3.67 -3.62
C SER A 62 -29.01 -3.79 -2.85
N LEU A 63 -28.99 -4.66 -1.83
CA LEU A 63 -27.81 -4.91 -1.00
C LEU A 63 -26.72 -5.70 -1.74
N ILE A 64 -27.09 -6.58 -2.67
CA ILE A 64 -26.13 -7.42 -3.42
C ILE A 64 -25.32 -6.56 -4.39
N ILE A 65 -25.98 -5.67 -5.14
CA ILE A 65 -25.26 -4.80 -6.09
C ILE A 65 -24.41 -3.77 -5.34
N SER A 66 -24.91 -3.21 -4.24
CA SER A 66 -24.15 -2.27 -3.44
C SER A 66 -22.90 -2.91 -2.82
N THR A 67 -22.97 -4.16 -2.34
CA THR A 67 -21.79 -4.89 -1.84
C THR A 67 -20.74 -5.14 -2.91
N ILE A 68 -21.14 -5.49 -4.14
CA ILE A 68 -20.21 -5.62 -5.28
C ILE A 68 -19.54 -4.27 -5.61
N LEU A 69 -20.31 -3.18 -5.65
CA LEU A 69 -19.77 -1.84 -5.89
C LEU A 69 -18.83 -1.38 -4.77
N LEU A 70 -19.14 -1.72 -3.53
CA LEU A 70 -18.29 -1.44 -2.38
C LEU A 70 -16.96 -2.19 -2.49
N TYR A 71 -16.97 -3.45 -2.95
CA TYR A 71 -15.75 -4.19 -3.24
C TYR A 71 -14.91 -3.53 -4.35
N ILE A 72 -15.53 -3.10 -5.45
CA ILE A 72 -14.83 -2.39 -6.53
C ILE A 72 -14.20 -1.10 -6.00
N THR A 73 -14.95 -0.35 -5.18
CA THR A 73 -14.48 0.87 -4.52
C THR A 73 -13.26 0.59 -3.64
N TYR A 74 -13.31 -0.47 -2.83
CA TYR A 74 -12.20 -0.91 -1.99
C TYR A 74 -10.94 -1.21 -2.82
N VAL A 75 -11.07 -2.02 -3.88
CA VAL A 75 -9.94 -2.36 -4.75
C VAL A 75 -9.37 -1.11 -5.42
N ALA A 76 -10.22 -0.23 -5.95
CA ALA A 76 -9.79 0.99 -6.62
C ALA A 76 -9.05 1.94 -5.66
N LEU A 77 -9.61 2.22 -4.48
CA LEU A 77 -8.95 3.09 -3.49
C LEU A 77 -7.66 2.48 -2.95
N LEU A 78 -7.63 1.16 -2.73
CA LEU A 78 -6.40 0.49 -2.32
C LEU A 78 -5.33 0.58 -3.42
N THR A 79 -5.67 0.32 -4.69
CA THR A 79 -4.73 0.49 -5.81
C THR A 79 -4.17 1.91 -5.84
N PHE A 80 -5.01 2.93 -5.65
CA PHE A 80 -4.58 4.33 -5.60
C PHE A 80 -3.56 4.58 -4.48
N ILE A 81 -3.83 4.09 -3.27
CA ILE A 81 -2.92 4.22 -2.13
C ILE A 81 -1.57 3.55 -2.44
N LEU A 82 -1.59 2.32 -2.99
CA LEU A 82 -0.38 1.60 -3.36
C LEU A 82 0.43 2.33 -4.44
N LEU A 83 -0.23 2.86 -5.47
CA LEU A 83 0.42 3.65 -6.53
C LEU A 83 0.97 4.99 -6.02
N LYS A 84 0.37 5.54 -4.96
CA LYS A 84 0.85 6.77 -4.30
C LYS A 84 2.07 6.49 -3.43
N SER A 85 2.01 5.46 -2.58
CA SER A 85 3.11 5.12 -1.66
C SER A 85 4.29 4.43 -2.35
N ARG A 86 4.03 3.72 -3.46
CA ARG A 86 4.99 2.82 -4.13
C ARG A 86 5.53 1.71 -3.22
N VAL A 87 4.74 1.33 -2.22
CA VAL A 87 5.06 0.29 -1.23
C VAL A 87 3.91 -0.72 -1.20
N CYS A 88 4.21 -2.01 -1.31
CA CYS A 88 3.24 -3.09 -1.30
C CYS A 88 3.66 -4.22 -0.34
N ARG A 89 2.70 -4.92 0.28
CA ARG A 89 2.96 -6.08 1.15
C ARG A 89 3.25 -7.33 0.32
N TYR A 90 4.23 -8.14 0.73
CA TYR A 90 4.48 -9.45 0.08
C TYR A 90 3.32 -10.43 0.30
N LYS A 91 2.75 -10.44 1.51
CA LYS A 91 1.62 -11.31 1.89
C LYS A 91 0.28 -10.88 1.25
N GLY A 92 0.24 -9.71 0.62
CA GLY A 92 -0.95 -9.13 0.00
C GLY A 92 -1.90 -8.45 0.99
N TYR A 93 -3.13 -8.20 0.53
CA TYR A 93 -4.18 -7.50 1.27
C TYR A 93 -5.48 -8.30 1.28
N PHE A 94 -6.33 -8.02 2.26
CA PHE A 94 -7.60 -8.73 2.46
C PHE A 94 -8.50 -8.64 1.21
N ILE A 95 -8.82 -9.79 0.59
CA ILE A 95 -9.67 -9.91 -0.62
C ILE A 95 -9.15 -9.07 -1.82
N TYR A 96 -7.88 -8.65 -1.80
CA TYR A 96 -7.30 -7.93 -2.92
C TYR A 96 -6.78 -8.89 -4.01
N PRO A 97 -6.91 -8.56 -5.31
CA PRO A 97 -6.56 -9.50 -6.36
C PRO A 97 -5.05 -9.75 -6.42
N LYS A 98 -4.65 -11.03 -6.34
CA LYS A 98 -3.24 -11.46 -6.40
C LYS A 98 -2.53 -11.03 -7.69
N ARG A 99 -3.26 -10.86 -8.79
CA ARG A 99 -2.72 -10.43 -10.10
C ARG A 99 -2.07 -9.04 -10.00
N PHE A 100 -2.68 -8.09 -9.30
CA PHE A 100 -2.09 -6.76 -9.13
C PHE A 100 -0.83 -6.78 -8.28
N ILE A 101 -0.81 -7.60 -7.21
CA ILE A 101 0.38 -7.77 -6.37
C ILE A 101 1.53 -8.36 -7.19
N LYS A 102 1.24 -9.37 -8.02
CA LYS A 102 2.23 -9.98 -8.92
C LYS A 102 2.81 -8.94 -9.89
N TYR A 103 1.96 -8.12 -10.51
CA TYR A 103 2.41 -7.03 -11.39
C TYR A 103 3.33 -6.03 -10.66
N PHE A 104 2.98 -5.60 -9.45
CA PHE A 104 3.86 -4.71 -8.69
C PHE A 104 5.17 -5.38 -8.30
N ARG A 105 5.15 -6.68 -8.01
CA ARG A 105 6.35 -7.46 -7.70
C ARG A 105 7.29 -7.60 -8.90
N GLU A 106 6.76 -7.67 -10.12
CA GLU A 106 7.59 -7.66 -11.33
C GLU A 106 8.33 -6.33 -11.52
N LEU A 107 7.83 -5.24 -10.91
CA LEU A 107 8.46 -3.92 -10.88
C LEU A 107 9.25 -3.66 -9.60
N GLU A 108 9.53 -4.70 -8.81
CA GLU A 108 10.20 -4.59 -7.53
C GLU A 108 11.60 -3.98 -7.66
N VAL A 109 11.91 -3.05 -6.77
CA VAL A 109 13.25 -2.49 -6.63
C VAL A 109 14.12 -3.52 -5.92
N THR A 110 15.18 -4.00 -6.58
CA THR A 110 16.17 -4.87 -5.95
C THR A 110 16.92 -4.06 -4.88
N VAL A 111 16.59 -4.31 -3.62
CA VAL A 111 17.29 -3.71 -2.48
C VAL A 111 18.29 -4.73 -1.95
N ASP A 112 19.57 -4.38 -1.92
CA ASP A 112 20.58 -5.25 -1.31
C ASP A 112 20.36 -5.29 0.21
N LEU A 113 20.12 -6.49 0.73
CA LEU A 113 19.92 -6.73 2.16
C LEU A 113 21.23 -6.70 2.94
N ASN A 114 22.37 -6.88 2.25
CA ASN A 114 23.70 -6.84 2.82
C ASN A 114 24.33 -5.44 2.77
N ASP A 115 23.56 -4.43 2.35
CA ASP A 115 24.03 -3.05 2.36
C ASP A 115 24.47 -2.66 3.79
N PHE A 116 25.62 -1.97 3.91
CA PHE A 116 26.29 -1.73 5.19
C PHE A 116 25.39 -1.04 6.21
N ASP A 117 24.52 -0.14 5.75
CA ASP A 117 23.51 0.54 6.58
C ASP A 117 22.48 -0.44 7.17
N SER A 118 22.14 -1.50 6.43
CA SER A 118 21.22 -2.55 6.87
C SER A 118 21.82 -3.37 8.02
N ILE A 119 23.08 -3.77 7.85
CA ILE A 119 23.84 -4.54 8.85
C ILE A 119 24.10 -3.68 10.09
N ALA A 120 24.39 -2.39 9.91
CA ALA A 120 24.60 -1.45 11.01
C ALA A 120 23.36 -1.26 11.89
N THR A 121 22.14 -1.38 11.34
CA THR A 121 20.91 -1.36 12.13
C THR A 121 20.65 -2.65 12.91
N LEU A 122 21.14 -3.80 12.42
CA LEU A 122 21.05 -5.09 13.10
C LEU A 122 22.05 -5.21 14.26
N ASN A 123 23.28 -4.71 14.07
CA ASN A 123 24.37 -4.84 15.04
C ASN A 123 24.34 -3.87 16.23
N LYS A 124 23.45 -2.86 16.23
CA LYS A 124 23.27 -1.92 17.36
C LYS A 124 22.46 -2.51 18.53
N LYS A 125 22.48 -3.83 18.70
CA LYS A 125 21.74 -4.56 19.72
C LYS A 125 22.67 -5.18 20.73
#